data_AF-A0A6C0B1B1-F1
#
_entry.id   AF-A0A6C0B1B1-F1
#
_cell.length_a   1.000
_cell.length_b   1.000
_cell.length_c   1.000
_cell.angle_alpha   90.00
_cell.angle_beta   90.00
_cell.angle_gamma   90.00
#
_symmetry.space_group_name_H-M   'P 1'
#
loop_
_entity.id
_entity.type
_entity.pdbx_description
1 polymer ?
#
loop_
_entity_poly.entity_id
_entity_poly.type
_entity_poly.pdbx_seq_one_letter_code
_entity_poly.pdbx_strand_id
1 'polypeptide(L)'
;MDSKRYRYLLNHPRWPSPEARVVAKNIARLKGDDIVKRMTHEQALDYLAIRSRMTLDEFLELPKHDAWVALGCVRRDTMGRVLPFNPLYGCLYRWW
;
A
#
# COMPACT_ATOMS: atom_id res chain seq x y z
N MET A 1 5.82 20.66 8.03
CA MET A 1 4.61 20.06 7.44
C MET A 1 3.41 20.64 8.18
N ASP A 2 2.42 21.18 7.47
CA ASP A 2 1.27 21.86 8.09
C ASP A 2 0.38 20.85 8.85
N SER A 3 -0.04 21.19 10.07
CA SER A 3 -0.86 20.32 10.93
C SER A 3 -2.19 19.90 10.29
N LYS A 4 -2.74 20.69 9.35
CA LYS A 4 -3.95 20.33 8.59
C LYS A 4 -3.65 19.25 7.56
N ARG A 5 -2.54 19.37 6.81
CA ARG A 5 -2.11 18.35 5.82
C ARG A 5 -1.81 17.02 6.52
N TYR A 6 -1.21 17.08 7.70
CA TYR A 6 -0.96 15.89 8.53
C TYR A 6 -2.27 15.16 8.93
N ARG A 7 -3.26 15.89 9.47
CA ARG A 7 -4.56 15.29 9.83
C ARG A 7 -5.30 14.72 8.63
N TYR A 8 -5.20 15.38 7.47
CA TYR A 8 -5.80 14.91 6.23
C TYR A 8 -5.17 13.59 5.76
N LEU A 9 -3.83 13.47 5.80
CA LEU A 9 -3.12 12.25 5.44
C LEU A 9 -3.28 11.10 6.42
N LEU A 10 -3.72 11.35 7.66
CA LEU A 10 -4.02 10.30 8.63
C LEU A 10 -5.48 9.82 8.55
N ASN A 11 -6.40 10.73 8.27
CA ASN A 11 -7.85 10.49 8.29
C ASN A 11 -8.47 10.54 6.89
N HIS A 12 -7.67 10.33 5.84
CA HIS A 12 -8.15 10.40 4.47
C HIS A 12 -9.24 9.33 4.25
N PRO A 13 -10.39 9.68 3.65
CA PRO A 13 -11.46 8.71 3.43
C PRO A 13 -11.10 7.63 2.40
N ARG A 14 -10.07 7.84 1.57
CA ARG A 14 -9.65 6.87 0.56
C ARG A 14 -8.47 6.02 1.00
N TRP A 15 -8.43 4.84 0.40
CA TRP A 15 -7.35 3.90 0.56
C TRP A 15 -6.01 4.52 0.10
N PRO A 16 -4.88 4.27 0.78
CA PRO A 16 -4.67 3.36 1.93
C PRO A 16 -4.78 4.03 3.32
N SER A 17 -5.28 5.25 3.45
CA SER A 17 -5.03 6.10 4.63
C SER A 17 -6.13 6.02 5.71
N PRO A 18 -6.26 4.83 6.34
CA PRO A 18 -5.78 4.75 7.73
C PRO A 18 -4.82 3.59 7.98
N GLU A 19 -4.56 2.77 6.96
CA GLU A 19 -3.88 1.48 7.08
C GLU A 19 -2.49 1.48 6.43
N ALA A 20 -2.03 2.63 5.91
CA ALA A 20 -0.81 2.78 5.12
C ALA A 20 0.40 2.10 5.75
N ARG A 21 0.61 2.26 7.07
CA ARG A 21 1.71 1.63 7.80
C ARG A 21 1.66 0.10 7.75
N VAL A 22 0.48 -0.48 7.92
CA VAL A 22 0.27 -1.94 7.90
C VAL A 22 0.49 -2.46 6.49
N VAL A 23 -0.06 -1.77 5.49
CA VAL A 23 0.09 -2.10 4.07
C VAL A 23 1.56 -2.04 3.66
N ALA A 24 2.28 -0.95 3.95
CA ALA A 24 3.69 -0.80 3.64
C ALA A 24 4.53 -1.90 4.30
N LYS A 25 4.25 -2.22 5.57
CA LYS A 25 4.92 -3.30 6.30
C LYS A 25 4.69 -4.66 5.67
N ASN A 26 3.45 -4.98 5.30
CA ASN A 26 3.12 -6.25 4.66
C ASN A 26 3.78 -6.38 3.29
N ILE A 27 3.76 -5.31 2.50
CA ILE A 27 4.38 -5.27 1.17
C ILE A 27 5.91 -5.44 1.27
N ALA A 28 6.56 -4.74 2.20
CA ALA A 28 7.99 -4.89 2.42
C ALA A 28 8.36 -6.30 2.92
N ARG A 29 7.54 -6.89 3.80
CA ARG A 29 7.73 -8.27 4.28
C ARG A 29 7.65 -9.29 3.15
N LEU A 30 6.76 -9.11 2.17
CA LEU A 30 6.69 -9.99 0.99
C LEU A 30 7.99 -9.99 0.17
N LYS A 31 8.83 -8.95 0.31
CA LYS A 31 10.12 -8.83 -0.38
C LYS A 31 11.33 -9.18 0.49
N GLY A 32 11.14 -9.50 1.76
CA GLY A 32 12.23 -9.79 2.70
C GLY A 32 12.88 -8.53 3.29
N ASP A 33 12.29 -7.35 3.09
CA ASP A 33 12.82 -6.09 3.61
C ASP A 33 12.35 -5.87 5.06
N ASP A 34 13.25 -6.03 6.03
CA ASP A 34 12.95 -5.84 7.47
C ASP A 34 13.04 -4.35 7.90
N ILE A 35 13.30 -3.45 6.95
CA ILE A 35 13.51 -2.00 7.14
C ILE A 35 12.27 -1.27 7.71
N VAL A 36 11.07 -1.85 7.58
CA VAL A 36 9.80 -1.15 7.82
C VAL A 36 9.34 -1.12 9.29
N LYS A 37 10.09 -1.71 10.23
CA LYS A 37 9.68 -1.74 11.67
C LYS A 37 9.50 -0.35 12.32
N ARG A 38 10.08 0.72 11.78
CA ARG A 38 10.05 2.07 12.40
C ARG A 38 9.43 3.17 11.53
N MET A 39 8.70 2.79 10.49
CA MET A 39 8.11 3.74 9.52
C MET A 39 6.95 4.55 10.13
N THR A 40 7.00 5.88 9.97
CA THR A 40 5.87 6.77 10.25
C THR A 40 4.75 6.59 9.21
N HIS A 41 3.57 7.16 9.44
CA HIS A 41 2.48 7.03 8.47
C HIS A 41 2.81 7.73 7.14
N GLU A 42 3.48 8.87 7.20
CA GLU A 42 3.90 9.66 6.04
C GLU A 42 4.94 8.88 5.23
N GLN A 43 5.95 8.34 5.91
CA GLN A 43 6.95 7.50 5.26
C GLN A 43 6.32 6.25 4.62
N ALA A 44 5.24 5.71 5.21
CA ALA A 44 4.48 4.61 4.61
C ALA A 44 3.75 5.05 3.34
N LEU A 45 3.09 6.19 3.38
CA LEU A 45 2.42 6.74 2.21
C LEU A 45 3.40 7.06 1.08
N ASP A 46 4.53 7.69 1.39
CA ASP A 46 5.59 7.98 0.43
C ASP A 46 6.17 6.68 -0.15
N TYR A 47 6.44 5.68 0.70
CA TYR A 47 6.90 4.37 0.24
C TYR A 47 5.93 3.73 -0.74
N LEU A 48 4.62 3.79 -0.46
CA LEU A 48 3.58 3.22 -1.34
C LEU A 48 3.46 3.99 -2.66
N ALA A 49 3.57 5.32 -2.64
CA ALA A 49 3.56 6.16 -3.83
C ALA A 49 4.79 5.88 -4.72
N ILE A 50 5.99 5.88 -4.14
CA ILE A 50 7.25 5.55 -4.83
C ILE A 50 7.17 4.16 -5.46
N ARG A 51 6.64 3.18 -4.71
CA ARG A 51 6.48 1.81 -5.23
C ARG A 51 5.53 1.76 -6.42
N SER A 52 4.46 2.55 -6.38
CA SER A 52 3.49 2.67 -7.46
C SER A 52 4.01 3.51 -8.64
N ARG A 53 5.22 4.07 -8.54
CA ARG A 53 5.86 4.96 -9.52
C ARG A 53 5.01 6.19 -9.84
N MET A 54 4.36 6.72 -8.81
CA MET A 54 3.45 7.88 -8.88
C MET A 54 3.81 8.88 -7.78
N THR A 55 3.32 10.11 -7.92
CA THR A 55 3.36 11.07 -6.81
C THR A 55 2.41 10.64 -5.70
N LEU A 56 2.62 11.15 -4.48
CA LEU A 56 1.75 10.86 -3.35
C LEU A 56 0.30 11.27 -3.62
N ASP A 57 0.10 12.44 -4.22
CA ASP A 57 -1.23 12.98 -4.48
C ASP A 57 -1.96 12.13 -5.55
N GLU A 58 -1.28 11.72 -6.63
CA GLU A 58 -1.85 10.79 -7.63
C GLU A 58 -2.23 9.44 -7.01
N PHE A 59 -1.36 8.90 -6.16
CA PHE A 59 -1.58 7.61 -5.52
C PHE A 59 -2.77 7.63 -4.55
N LEU A 60 -2.96 8.72 -3.80
CA LEU A 60 -4.09 8.89 -2.87
C LEU A 60 -5.44 9.08 -3.59
N GLU A 61 -5.41 9.52 -4.84
CA GLU A 61 -6.60 9.68 -5.67
C GLU A 61 -7.09 8.34 -6.26
N LEU A 62 -6.24 7.30 -6.28
CA LEU A 62 -6.59 6.02 -6.87
C LEU A 62 -7.78 5.32 -6.16
N PRO A 63 -8.68 4.70 -6.92
CA PRO A 63 -9.60 3.71 -6.38
C PRO A 63 -8.84 2.56 -5.71
N LYS A 64 -9.46 1.95 -4.71
CA LYS A 64 -8.84 0.91 -3.87
C LYS A 64 -8.20 -0.23 -4.68
N HIS A 65 -8.92 -0.77 -5.66
CA HIS A 65 -8.43 -1.88 -6.47
C HIS A 65 -7.27 -1.49 -7.38
N ASP A 66 -7.34 -0.31 -7.99
CA ASP A 66 -6.30 0.21 -8.88
C ASP A 66 -5.01 0.46 -8.10
N ALA A 67 -5.15 0.98 -6.88
CA ALA A 67 -4.02 1.18 -5.98
C ALA A 67 -3.35 -0.16 -5.58
N TRP A 68 -4.12 -1.25 -5.41
CA TRP A 68 -3.54 -2.58 -5.20
C TRP A 68 -2.77 -3.09 -6.42
N VAL A 69 -3.34 -2.89 -7.62
CA VAL A 69 -2.67 -3.27 -8.88
C VAL A 69 -1.38 -2.48 -9.05
N ALA A 70 -1.41 -1.17 -8.82
CA ALA A 70 -0.24 -0.28 -8.90
C ALA A 70 0.89 -0.70 -7.95
N LEU A 71 0.55 -1.21 -6.77
CA LEU A 71 1.53 -1.74 -5.80
C LEU A 71 2.06 -3.14 -6.13
N GLY A 72 1.52 -3.76 -7.18
CA GLY A 72 1.82 -5.14 -7.58
C GLY A 72 1.16 -6.19 -6.67
N CYS A 73 0.11 -5.82 -5.93
CA CYS A 73 -0.65 -6.73 -5.09
C CYS A 73 -1.66 -7.52 -5.92
N VAL A 74 -1.13 -8.35 -6.82
CA VAL A 74 -1.89 -9.19 -7.74
C VAL A 74 -1.41 -10.64 -7.70
N ARG A 75 -2.33 -11.57 -7.98
CA ARG A 75 -2.04 -12.99 -8.15
C ARG A 75 -2.58 -13.48 -9.48
N ARG A 76 -2.05 -14.58 -9.99
CA ARG A 76 -2.64 -15.29 -11.14
C ARG A 76 -3.51 -16.42 -10.64
N ASP A 77 -4.71 -16.56 -11.19
CA ASP A 77 -5.52 -17.76 -10.97
C ASP A 77 -5.02 -18.94 -11.84
N THR A 78 -5.66 -20.11 -11.70
CA THR A 78 -5.35 -21.31 -12.48
C THR A 78 -5.60 -21.15 -13.98
N MET A 79 -6.36 -20.12 -14.38
CA MET A 79 -6.63 -19.75 -15.77
C MET A 79 -5.71 -18.62 -16.27
N GLY A 80 -4.73 -18.18 -15.46
CA GLY A 80 -3.80 -17.12 -15.80
C GLY A 80 -4.32 -15.68 -15.64
N ARG A 81 -5.53 -15.49 -15.11
CA ARG A 81 -6.13 -14.15 -14.91
C ARG A 81 -5.50 -13.45 -13.72
N VAL A 82 -5.29 -12.15 -13.84
CA VAL A 82 -4.73 -11.31 -12.78
C VAL A 82 -5.83 -10.88 -11.82
N LEU A 83 -5.75 -11.34 -10.57
CA LEU A 83 -6.68 -10.99 -9.50
C LEU A 83 -5.96 -10.11 -8.47
N PRO A 84 -6.37 -8.85 -8.29
CA PRO A 84 -5.84 -8.02 -7.23
C PRO A 84 -6.25 -8.57 -5.86
N PHE A 85 -5.38 -8.43 -4.86
CA PHE A 85 -5.66 -8.83 -3.49
C PHE A 85 -5.40 -7.68 -2.52
N ASN A 86 -6.08 -7.71 -1.38
CA ASN A 86 -5.93 -6.70 -0.35
C ASN A 86 -4.60 -6.90 0.42
N PRO A 87 -3.64 -5.96 0.34
CA PRO A 87 -2.35 -6.09 1.01
C PRO A 87 -2.41 -6.00 2.54
N LEU A 88 -3.53 -5.59 3.14
CA LEU A 88 -3.76 -5.70 4.59
C LEU A 88 -3.68 -7.13 5.07
N TYR A 89 -4.19 -8.05 4.25
CA TYR A 89 -4.28 -9.47 4.55
C TYR A 89 -3.28 -10.30 3.73
N GLY A 90 -2.51 -9.66 2.84
CA GLY A 90 -1.61 -10.32 1.89
C GLY A 90 -0.58 -11.25 2.53
N CYS A 91 -0.14 -11.00 3.77
CA CYS A 91 0.75 -11.89 4.51
C CYS A 91 0.14 -13.26 4.84
N LEU A 92 -1.19 -13.42 4.77
CA LEU A 92 -1.88 -14.70 5.00
C LEU A 92 -1.87 -15.60 3.76
N TYR A 93 -1.48 -15.07 2.59
CA TYR A 93 -1.45 -15.82 1.33
C TYR A 93 -0.03 -16.19 0.90
N ARG A 94 0.85 -16.50 1.86
CA ARG A 94 2.12 -17.17 1.57
C ARG A 94 1.83 -18.64 1.21
N TRP A 95 1.32 -18.86 0.02
CA TRP A 95 1.15 -20.19 -0.57
C TRP A 95 2.13 -20.31 -1.73
N TRP A 96 3.21 -21.03 -1.44
CA TRP A 96 3.89 -22.05 -2.26
C TRP A 96 4.00 -21.78 -3.77
#